data_AF-A0A4Q4CMT5-F1
#
_entry.id   AF-A0A4Q4CMT5-F1
#
_cell.length_a   1.000
_cell.length_b   1.000
_cell.length_c   1.000
_cell.angle_alpha   90.00
_cell.angle_beta   90.00
_cell.angle_gamma   90.00
#
_symmetry.space_group_name_H-M   'P 1'
#
loop_
_entity.id
_entity.type
_entity.pdbx_description
1 polymer ?
#
loop_
_entity_poly.entity_id
_entity_poly.type
_entity_poly.pdbx_seq_one_letter_code
_entity_poly.pdbx_strand_id
1 'polypeptide(L)'
;SKPSSGRWRPFAYRPEDGFEPADAAPLPDGGALVLERSFSIFAGFGGRLVRLSAAQLRAAPDGGVLEGEVILRFAAPLPRDNFEGVTVFRAGGRTLIGLVSDDNENMLQRTLLLVFALPED
;
A
#
# COMPACT_ATOMS: atom_id res chain seq x y z
N SER A 1 -15.35 19.87 -10.02
CA SER A 1 -16.66 19.21 -10.20
C SER A 1 -17.25 18.98 -8.82
N LYS A 2 -18.56 19.21 -8.62
CA LYS A 2 -19.22 18.65 -7.42
C LYS A 2 -19.11 17.13 -7.53
N PRO A 3 -18.73 16.40 -6.47
CA PRO A 3 -18.84 14.94 -6.52
C PRO A 3 -20.30 14.62 -6.87
N SER A 4 -20.50 13.65 -7.76
CA SER A 4 -21.83 13.11 -8.05
C SER A 4 -22.51 12.72 -6.74
N SER A 5 -23.84 12.58 -6.73
CA SER A 5 -24.64 12.18 -5.57
C SER A 5 -24.38 10.73 -5.11
N GLY A 6 -23.12 10.30 -5.11
CA GLY A 6 -22.67 9.00 -4.67
C GLY A 6 -22.97 8.80 -3.19
N ARG A 7 -23.39 7.58 -2.85
CA ARG A 7 -23.57 7.15 -1.47
C ARG A 7 -22.26 6.59 -0.96
N TRP A 8 -21.75 7.13 0.13
CA TRP A 8 -20.65 6.50 0.87
C TRP A 8 -21.09 5.13 1.39
N ARG A 9 -20.23 4.13 1.20
CA ARG A 9 -20.45 2.75 1.65
C ARG A 9 -19.26 2.34 2.51
N PRO A 10 -19.44 2.17 3.83
CA PRO A 10 -18.33 1.78 4.70
C PRO A 10 -18.01 0.29 4.51
N PHE A 11 -16.73 -0.03 4.56
CA PHE A 11 -16.22 -1.38 4.72
C PHE A 11 -14.97 -1.32 5.61
N ALA A 12 -14.63 -2.42 6.27
CA ALA A 12 -13.39 -2.57 7.00
C ALA A 12 -12.33 -3.23 6.12
N TYR A 13 -11.07 -2.97 6.44
CA TYR A 13 -9.91 -3.64 5.87
C TYR A 13 -9.22 -4.43 6.98
N ARG A 14 -8.83 -5.68 6.69
CA ARG A 14 -8.08 -6.51 7.64
C ARG A 14 -6.63 -6.64 7.16
N PRO A 15 -5.67 -5.98 7.84
CA PRO A 15 -4.26 -6.26 7.64
C PRO A 15 -3.88 -7.63 8.22
N GLU A 16 -2.66 -8.11 7.94
CA GLU A 16 -2.11 -9.28 8.63
C GLU A 16 -1.83 -8.96 10.09
N ASP A 17 -1.91 -9.96 10.96
CA ASP A 17 -1.69 -9.76 12.39
C ASP A 17 -0.31 -9.12 12.65
N GLY A 18 -0.32 -8.04 13.43
CA GLY A 18 0.89 -7.25 13.74
C GLY A 18 1.25 -6.22 12.67
N PHE A 19 0.48 -6.09 11.60
CA PHE A 19 0.60 -5.02 10.60
C PHE A 19 -0.54 -4.02 10.70
N GLU A 20 -0.25 -2.79 10.30
CA GLU A 20 -1.21 -1.69 10.22
C GLU A 20 -1.14 -1.03 8.83
N PRO A 21 -2.28 -0.60 8.25
CA PRO A 21 -2.28 0.17 7.02
C PRO A 21 -1.67 1.55 7.26
N ALA A 22 -0.66 1.92 6.47
CA ALA A 22 -0.01 3.23 6.52
C ALA A 22 -0.59 4.19 5.47
N ASP A 23 -0.81 3.71 4.24
CA ASP A 23 -1.30 4.51 3.12
C ASP A 23 -1.93 3.60 2.04
N ALA A 24 -2.69 4.18 1.10
CA ALA A 24 -3.26 3.46 -0.02
C ALA A 24 -3.29 4.29 -1.32
N ALA A 25 -3.00 3.64 -2.45
CA ALA A 25 -2.98 4.28 -3.77
C ALA A 25 -3.91 3.56 -4.76
N PRO A 26 -4.72 4.30 -5.56
CA PRO A 26 -5.57 3.69 -6.57
C PRO A 26 -4.74 3.08 -7.70
N LEU A 27 -5.15 1.90 -8.16
CA LEU A 27 -4.58 1.25 -9.34
C LEU A 27 -5.36 1.66 -10.62
N PRO A 28 -4.71 1.67 -11.80
CA PRO A 28 -5.38 2.00 -13.06
C PRO A 28 -6.55 1.08 -13.44
N ASP A 29 -6.57 -0.15 -12.94
CA ASP A 29 -7.66 -1.12 -13.17
C ASP A 29 -8.89 -0.88 -12.29
N GLY A 30 -8.85 0.14 -11.42
CA GLY A 30 -9.88 0.45 -10.43
C GLY A 30 -9.73 -0.31 -9.12
N GLY A 31 -8.63 -1.06 -8.94
CA GLY A 31 -8.20 -1.62 -7.67
C GLY A 31 -7.49 -0.58 -6.79
N ALA A 32 -6.87 -1.05 -5.73
CA ALA A 32 -6.00 -0.26 -4.86
C ALA A 32 -4.79 -1.07 -4.39
N LEU A 33 -3.70 -0.39 -4.12
CA LEU A 33 -2.60 -0.90 -3.31
C LEU A 33 -2.70 -0.31 -1.91
N VAL A 34 -2.56 -1.17 -0.91
CA VAL A 34 -2.42 -0.78 0.49
C VAL A 34 -0.99 -1.03 0.90
N LEU A 35 -0.34 -0.01 1.44
CA LEU A 35 0.93 -0.12 2.13
C LEU A 35 0.63 -0.49 3.58
N GLU A 36 1.15 -1.64 4.01
CA GLU A 36 1.12 -2.02 5.41
C GLU A 36 2.53 -1.97 6.01
N ARG A 37 2.59 -1.57 7.28
CA ARG A 37 3.83 -1.51 8.06
C ARG A 37 3.69 -2.23 9.39
N SER A 38 4.82 -2.64 9.95
CA SER A 38 4.91 -3.16 11.30
C SER A 38 6.25 -2.77 11.90
N PHE A 39 6.31 -2.73 13.23
CA PHE A 39 7.55 -2.53 13.96
C PHE A 39 7.56 -3.39 15.22
N SER A 40 8.69 -4.04 15.47
CA SER A 40 8.97 -4.63 16.77
C SER A 40 10.43 -4.42 17.13
N ILE A 41 10.72 -4.37 18.43
CA ILE A 41 12.08 -4.16 18.94
C ILE A 41 13.04 -5.28 18.49
N PHE A 42 12.53 -6.52 18.34
CA PHE A 42 13.35 -7.67 17.96
C PHE A 42 13.48 -7.89 16.46
N ALA A 43 12.42 -7.65 15.69
CA ALA A 43 12.42 -7.89 14.24
C ALA A 43 12.73 -6.63 13.40
N GLY A 44 12.69 -5.45 14.01
CA GLY A 44 12.81 -4.16 13.34
C GLY A 44 11.55 -3.80 12.55
N PHE A 45 11.73 -2.99 11.51
CA PHE A 45 10.65 -2.63 10.59
C PHE A 45 10.27 -3.80 9.68
N GLY A 46 8.98 -3.97 9.48
CA GLY A 46 8.38 -4.79 8.45
C GLY A 46 7.46 -3.95 7.58
N GLY A 47 7.25 -4.38 6.34
CA GLY A 47 6.21 -3.79 5.52
C GLY A 47 5.93 -4.63 4.28
N ARG A 48 4.80 -4.34 3.65
CA ARG A 48 4.31 -5.07 2.48
C ARG A 48 3.35 -4.22 1.67
N LEU A 49 3.20 -4.57 0.39
CA LEU A 49 2.17 -4.06 -0.48
C LEU A 49 1.10 -5.13 -0.68
N VAL A 50 -0.15 -4.72 -0.49
CA VAL A 50 -1.33 -5.57 -0.61
C VAL A 50 -2.25 -5.01 -1.69
N ARG A 51 -2.62 -5.83 -2.67
CA ARG A 51 -3.55 -5.48 -3.75
C ARG A 51 -4.98 -5.80 -3.33
N LEU A 52 -5.85 -4.80 -3.40
CA LEU A 52 -7.29 -4.96 -3.46
C LEU A 52 -7.72 -4.87 -4.92
N SER A 53 -8.29 -5.94 -5.46
CA SER A 53 -8.78 -5.93 -6.84
C SER A 53 -9.99 -5.01 -7.00
N ALA A 54 -10.17 -4.49 -8.21
CA ALA A 54 -11.33 -3.68 -8.54
C ALA A 54 -12.66 -4.44 -8.32
N ALA A 55 -12.65 -5.77 -8.49
CA ALA A 55 -13.80 -6.62 -8.22
C ALA A 55 -14.14 -6.67 -6.73
N GLN A 56 -13.15 -6.83 -5.84
CA GLN A 56 -13.34 -6.79 -4.39
C GLN A 56 -13.89 -5.44 -3.92
N LEU A 57 -13.33 -4.33 -4.41
CA LEU A 57 -13.80 -2.99 -4.04
C LEU A 57 -15.24 -2.73 -4.50
N ARG A 58 -15.62 -3.17 -5.70
CA ARG A 58 -17.00 -3.01 -6.21
C ARG A 58 -18.01 -3.90 -5.47
N ALA A 59 -17.60 -5.13 -5.15
CA ALA A 59 -18.45 -6.12 -4.48
C ALA A 59 -18.43 -6.02 -2.94
N ALA A 60 -17.67 -5.07 -2.37
CA ALA A 60 -17.55 -4.89 -0.94
C ALA A 60 -18.96 -4.77 -0.29
N PRO A 61 -19.30 -5.61 0.69
CA PRO A 61 -20.56 -5.48 1.43
C PRO A 61 -20.56 -4.20 2.27
N ASP A 62 -21.73 -3.62 2.52
CA ASP A 62 -21.85 -2.55 3.52
C ASP A 62 -21.52 -3.12 4.90
N GLY A 63 -20.47 -2.58 5.53
CA GLY A 63 -19.91 -3.11 6.78
C GLY A 63 -19.12 -4.42 6.64
N GLY A 64 -18.87 -4.87 5.41
CA GLY A 64 -18.05 -6.06 5.15
C GLY A 64 -16.57 -5.82 5.45
N VAL A 65 -15.79 -6.91 5.51
CA VAL A 65 -14.34 -6.85 5.70
C VAL A 65 -13.63 -7.31 4.43
N LEU A 66 -12.71 -6.49 3.92
CA LEU A 66 -11.86 -6.83 2.80
C LEU A 66 -10.50 -7.34 3.29
N GLU A 67 -10.02 -8.36 2.61
CA GLU A 67 -8.64 -8.85 2.67
C GLU A 67 -8.07 -8.82 1.25
N GLY A 68 -6.82 -8.41 1.11
CA GLY A 68 -6.17 -8.30 -0.19
C GLY A 68 -5.09 -9.36 -0.41
N GLU A 69 -4.51 -9.34 -1.60
CA GLU A 69 -3.41 -10.20 -2.00
C GLU A 69 -2.07 -9.51 -1.71
N VAL A 70 -1.17 -10.18 -0.96
CA VAL A 70 0.19 -9.64 -0.76
C VAL A 70 0.98 -9.79 -2.04
N ILE A 71 1.38 -8.67 -2.65
CA ILE A 71 2.15 -8.67 -3.91
C ILE A 71 3.64 -8.38 -3.70
N LEU A 72 4.01 -7.79 -2.56
CA LEU A 72 5.41 -7.50 -2.21
C LEU A 72 5.59 -7.51 -0.70
N ARG A 73 6.65 -8.15 -0.20
CA ARG A 73 7.12 -8.00 1.18
C ARG A 73 8.48 -7.32 1.15
N PHE A 74 8.69 -6.32 2.00
CA PHE A 74 10.01 -5.69 2.16
C PHE A 74 10.89 -6.60 3.00
N ALA A 75 11.65 -7.43 2.31
CA ALA A 75 12.67 -8.31 2.87
C ALA A 75 13.87 -8.31 1.92
N ALA A 76 15.01 -8.81 2.40
CA ALA A 76 16.23 -8.85 1.62
C ALA A 76 15.97 -9.46 0.22
N PRO A 77 16.41 -8.82 -0.88
CA PRO A 77 17.37 -7.71 -0.93
C PRO A 77 16.78 -6.30 -0.78
N LEU A 78 15.45 -6.16 -0.63
CA LEU A 78 14.83 -4.85 -0.41
C LEU A 78 15.10 -4.34 1.00
N PRO A 79 15.29 -3.02 1.18
CA PRO A 79 15.48 -2.44 2.49
C PRO A 79 14.21 -2.61 3.34
N ARG A 80 14.42 -2.92 4.61
CA ARG A 80 13.37 -2.83 5.64
C ARG A 80 13.46 -1.46 6.27
N ASP A 81 12.44 -0.65 6.08
CA ASP A 81 12.39 0.75 6.51
C ASP A 81 10.96 1.13 6.92
N ASN A 82 10.79 2.29 7.55
CA ASN A 82 9.49 2.85 7.94
C ASN A 82 8.80 3.51 6.74
N PHE A 83 8.43 2.69 5.74
CA PHE A 83 7.64 3.18 4.61
C PHE A 83 6.30 3.73 5.11
N GLU A 84 6.02 4.97 4.76
CA GLU A 84 4.82 5.69 5.22
C GLU A 84 3.90 6.12 4.07
N GLY A 85 4.42 6.18 2.85
CA GLY A 85 3.65 6.63 1.69
C GLY A 85 3.80 5.71 0.50
N VAL A 86 2.70 5.55 -0.24
CA VAL A 86 2.65 4.82 -1.51
C VAL A 86 1.92 5.65 -2.57
N THR A 87 2.44 5.64 -3.78
CA THR A 87 1.76 6.25 -4.93
C THR A 87 1.87 5.36 -6.15
N VAL A 88 0.87 5.44 -7.03
CA VAL A 88 0.86 4.75 -8.32
C VAL A 88 0.73 5.77 -9.42
N PHE A 89 1.62 5.70 -10.41
CA PHE A 89 1.64 6.63 -11.53
C PHE A 89 2.09 5.94 -12.82
N ARG A 90 1.75 6.53 -13.97
CA ARG A 90 2.10 5.98 -15.29
C ARG A 90 3.27 6.76 -15.86
N ALA A 91 4.34 6.07 -16.28
CA ALA A 91 5.47 6.70 -16.97
C ALA A 91 6.13 5.72 -17.95
N GLY A 92 6.41 6.19 -19.17
CA GLY A 92 7.02 5.37 -20.22
C GLY A 92 6.22 4.10 -20.54
N GLY A 93 4.89 4.20 -20.58
CA GLY A 93 3.98 3.08 -20.86
C GLY A 93 3.75 2.11 -19.71
N ARG A 94 4.47 2.25 -18.59
CA ARG A 94 4.42 1.32 -17.44
C ARG A 94 3.64 1.91 -16.27
N THR A 95 3.03 1.04 -15.47
CA THR A 95 2.51 1.41 -14.14
C THR A 95 3.66 1.31 -13.16
N LEU A 96 3.97 2.41 -12.48
CA LEU A 96 5.02 2.50 -11.49
C LEU A 96 4.42 2.69 -10.10
N ILE A 97 5.06 2.08 -9.11
CA ILE A 97 4.74 2.20 -7.69
C ILE A 97 5.89 2.96 -7.05
N GLY A 98 5.61 4.13 -6.50
CA GLY A 98 6.54 4.89 -5.67
C GLY A 98 6.30 4.62 -4.20
N LEU A 99 7.37 4.46 -3.43
CA LEU A 99 7.34 4.35 -1.97
C LEU A 99 8.29 5.35 -1.35
N VAL A 100 7.86 5.98 -0.26
CA VAL A 100 8.69 6.87 0.54
C VAL A 100 8.75 6.37 1.98
N SER A 101 9.95 6.36 2.54
CA SER A 101 10.14 6.16 3.98
C SER A 101 10.11 7.51 4.69
N ASP A 102 9.57 7.52 5.90
CA ASP A 102 9.70 8.66 6.80
C ASP A 102 11.18 8.86 7.20
N ASP A 103 11.49 10.04 7.73
CA ASP A 103 12.77 10.33 8.36
C ASP A 103 12.83 9.63 9.73
N ASN A 104 13.37 8.42 9.74
CA ASN A 104 13.61 7.66 10.97
C ASN A 104 14.42 8.54 11.94
N GLU A 105 13.91 8.77 13.16
CA GLU A 105 14.33 9.75 14.19
C GLU A 105 15.81 9.73 14.66
N ASN A 106 16.77 9.55 13.77
CA ASN A 106 18.19 9.46 14.03
C ASN A 106 18.93 10.13 12.85
N MET A 107 19.77 11.12 13.14
CA MET A 107 20.42 12.02 12.16
C MET A 107 21.29 11.34 11.07
N LEU A 108 21.42 10.01 11.10
CA LEU A 108 22.24 9.21 10.17
C LEU A 108 21.41 8.32 9.22
N GLN A 109 20.11 8.15 9.44
CA GLN A 109 19.25 7.40 8.53
C GLN A 109 18.87 8.25 7.31
N ARG A 110 18.67 7.61 6.15
CA ARG A 110 18.37 8.27 4.88
C ARG A 110 16.90 8.06 4.56
N THR A 111 16.21 9.13 4.16
CA THR A 111 14.92 9.02 3.46
C THR A 111 15.10 8.20 2.18
N LEU A 112 14.35 7.12 2.04
CA LEU A 112 14.37 6.26 0.85
C LEU A 112 13.19 6.58 -0.06
N LEU A 113 13.48 6.71 -1.36
CA LEU A 113 12.48 6.71 -2.43
C LEU A 113 12.73 5.47 -3.30
N LEU A 114 11.79 4.52 -3.28
CA LEU A 114 11.82 3.34 -4.14
C LEU A 114 10.79 3.47 -5.25
N VAL A 115 11.16 3.05 -6.47
CA VAL A 115 10.24 3.01 -7.61
C VAL A 115 10.30 1.62 -8.24
N PHE A 116 9.15 0.95 -8.28
CA PHE A 116 8.97 -0.37 -8.89
C PHE A 116 8.08 -0.28 -10.12
N ALA A 117 8.32 -1.12 -11.11
CA ALA A 117 7.34 -1.35 -12.16
C ALA A 117 6.38 -2.45 -11.70
N LEU A 118 5.07 -2.18 -11.76
CA LEU A 118 4.07 -3.23 -11.64
C LEU A 118 4.06 -4.01 -12.96
N PRO A 119 4.24 -5.35 -12.93
CA PRO A 119 4.16 -6.17 -14.14
C PRO A 119 2.81 -5.99 -14.85
N GLU A 120 2.82 -6.13 -16.17
CA GLU A 120 1.57 -6.31 -16.91
C GLU A 120 1.14 -7.77 -16.74
N ASP A 121 -0.16 -8.01 -16.50
CA ASP A 121 -0.78 -9.34 -16.45
C ASP A 121 -0.85 -9.96 -17.86
#